data_AF-A0A1I5TN18-F1
#
_entry.id   AF-A0A1I5TN18-F1
#
_cell.length_a   1.000
_cell.length_b   1.000
_cell.length_c   1.000
_cell.angle_alpha   90.00
_cell.angle_beta   90.00
_cell.angle_gamma   90.00
#
_symmetry.space_group_name_H-M   'P 1'
#
loop_
_entity.id
_entity.type
_entity.pdbx_description
1 polymer ?
#
loop_
_entity_poly.entity_id
_entity_poly.type
_entity_poly.pdbx_seq_one_letter_code
_entity_poly.pdbx_strand_id
1 'polypeptide(L)'
;MKKSEFFPNCFVITTFDSKKKRIRVRPLDEQKVPRLWISCSRKWREQLPIGTVFQMDVKLIKSPERKPYLFALKKTIGQLSLF
;
A
#
# COMPACT_ATOMS: atom_id res chain seq x y z
N MET A 1 16.53 -11.91 12.85
CA MET A 1 16.32 -10.45 12.64
C MET A 1 15.27 -10.21 11.56
N LYS A 2 14.25 -9.39 11.82
CA LYS A 2 13.32 -8.91 10.77
C LYS A 2 14.10 -7.93 9.89
N LYS A 3 14.46 -8.32 8.67
CA LYS A 3 14.99 -7.37 7.68
C LYS A 3 13.83 -6.58 7.11
N SER A 4 13.99 -5.26 7.07
CA SER A 4 12.97 -4.36 6.57
C SER A 4 13.57 -3.31 5.67
N GLU A 5 12.95 -3.10 4.51
CA GLU A 5 13.40 -2.17 3.49
C GLU A 5 12.36 -1.07 3.34
N PHE A 6 12.81 0.18 3.19
CA PHE A 6 11.95 1.35 3.18
C PHE A 6 11.86 1.92 1.77
N PHE A 7 10.64 2.24 1.33
CA PHE A 7 10.34 2.81 0.04
C PHE A 7 9.52 4.09 0.27
N PRO A 8 10.16 5.26 0.23
CA PRO A 8 9.46 6.53 0.32
C PRO A 8 8.68 6.82 -0.96
N ASN A 9 7.66 7.67 -0.86
CA ASN A 9 7.01 8.28 -2.02
C ASN A 9 6.48 7.27 -3.05
N CYS A 10 5.97 6.13 -2.59
CA CYS A 10 5.41 5.11 -3.46
C CYS A 10 4.00 5.52 -3.92
N PHE A 11 3.84 5.76 -5.21
CA PHE A 11 2.52 5.81 -5.84
C PHE A 11 1.80 4.46 -5.74
N VAL A 12 0.56 4.46 -5.30
CA VAL A 12 -0.22 3.25 -5.08
C VAL A 12 -1.64 3.45 -5.59
N ILE A 13 -2.32 2.35 -5.88
CA ILE A 13 -3.69 2.36 -6.41
C ILE A 13 -4.62 1.51 -5.56
N THR A 14 -5.85 2.00 -5.33
CA THR A 14 -6.94 1.20 -4.75
C THR A 14 -7.52 0.25 -5.78
N THR A 15 -7.70 -1.02 -5.40
CA THR A 15 -8.25 -2.08 -6.25
C THR A 15 -9.22 -2.94 -5.46
N PHE A 16 -10.23 -3.48 -6.12
CA PHE A 16 -11.16 -4.41 -5.48
C PHE A 16 -10.65 -5.85 -5.58
N ASP A 17 -10.41 -6.49 -4.43
CA ASP A 17 -10.08 -7.91 -4.36
C ASP A 17 -11.38 -8.72 -4.35
N SER A 18 -11.77 -9.25 -5.51
CA SER A 18 -13.00 -10.02 -5.69
C SER A 18 -13.06 -11.28 -4.82
N LYS A 19 -11.90 -11.92 -4.59
CA LYS A 19 -11.81 -13.13 -3.74
C LYS A 19 -12.07 -12.82 -2.27
N LYS A 20 -11.58 -11.68 -1.79
CA LYS A 20 -11.74 -11.25 -0.39
C LYS A 20 -12.86 -10.23 -0.17
N LYS A 21 -13.61 -9.89 -1.23
CA LYS A 21 -14.69 -8.89 -1.26
C LYS A 21 -14.33 -7.59 -0.53
N ARG A 22 -13.15 -7.02 -0.79
CA ARG A 22 -12.67 -5.82 -0.09
C ARG A 22 -11.70 -4.98 -0.93
N ILE A 23 -11.67 -3.68 -0.65
CA ILE A 23 -10.67 -2.77 -1.23
C ILE A 23 -9.28 -3.09 -0.69
N ARG A 24 -8.27 -3.08 -1.56
CA ARG A 24 -6.85 -3.29 -1.25
C ARG A 24 -6.01 -2.26 -1.99
N VAL A 25 -4.81 -2.05 -1.49
CA VAL A 25 -3.85 -1.07 -2.02
C VAL A 25 -2.59 -1.82 -2.45
N ARG A 26 -2.03 -1.46 -3.60
CA ARG A 26 -0.74 -1.98 -4.10
C ARG A 26 0.04 -0.86 -4.81
N PRO A 27 1.37 -0.95 -4.89
CA PRO A 27 2.17 -0.08 -5.75
C PRO A 27 1.69 -0.11 -7.20
N LEU A 28 1.90 1.00 -7.90
CA LEU A 28 1.80 1.04 -9.35
C LEU A 28 2.91 0.21 -10.00
N ASP A 29 2.74 -0.05 -11.28
CA ASP A 29 3.71 -0.79 -12.06
C ASP A 29 4.96 0.08 -12.30
N GLU A 30 6.07 -0.56 -12.69
CA GLU A 30 7.35 0.11 -13.06
C GLU A 30 8.10 0.83 -11.93
N GLN A 31 7.55 0.87 -10.72
CA GLN A 31 8.28 1.35 -9.55
C GLN A 31 9.29 0.30 -9.05
N LYS A 32 10.42 0.77 -8.50
CA LYS A 32 11.41 -0.09 -7.81
C LYS A 32 10.92 -0.55 -6.43
N VAL A 33 9.66 -0.97 -6.33
CA VAL A 33 9.00 -1.44 -5.12
C VAL A 33 8.33 -2.79 -5.41
N PRO A 34 8.43 -3.79 -4.54
CA PRO A 34 7.78 -5.08 -4.77
C PRO A 34 6.26 -4.93 -4.95
N ARG A 35 5.69 -5.59 -5.97
CA ARG A 35 4.26 -5.54 -6.28
C ARG A 35 3.42 -6.41 -5.34
N LEU A 36 3.48 -6.10 -4.05
CA LEU A 36 2.78 -6.80 -2.98
C LEU A 36 1.62 -5.95 -2.46
N TRP A 37 0.66 -6.62 -1.83
CA TRP A 37 -0.43 -5.93 -1.15
C TRP A 37 0.08 -5.16 0.06
N ILE A 38 -0.37 -3.91 0.18
CA ILE A 38 -0.02 -3.03 1.29
C ILE A 38 -1.00 -3.26 2.44
N SER A 39 -0.44 -3.59 3.59
CA SER A 39 -1.13 -3.61 4.87
C SER A 39 -1.31 -2.16 5.35
N CYS A 40 -2.55 -1.71 5.34
CA CYS A 40 -2.99 -0.38 5.76
C CYS A 40 -4.35 -0.48 6.48
N SER A 41 -4.76 0.60 7.14
CA SER A 41 -6.05 0.67 7.83
C SER A 41 -7.20 0.35 6.89
N ARG A 42 -8.06 -0.59 7.30
CA ARG A 42 -9.27 -0.96 6.55
C ARG A 42 -10.23 0.22 6.44
N LYS A 43 -10.51 0.89 7.56
CA LYS A 43 -11.42 2.05 7.61
C LYS A 43 -10.98 3.16 6.64
N TRP A 44 -9.68 3.38 6.53
CA TRP A 44 -9.12 4.41 5.66
C TRP A 44 -9.27 4.05 4.17
N ARG A 45 -8.83 2.86 3.76
CA ARG A 45 -8.89 2.47 2.33
C ARG A 45 -10.32 2.26 1.82
N GLU A 46 -11.28 1.99 2.71
CA GLU A 46 -12.70 1.86 2.34
C GLU A 46 -13.39 3.21 2.10
N GLN A 47 -12.78 4.33 2.54
CA GLN A 47 -13.25 5.69 2.22
C GLN A 47 -12.80 6.15 0.83
N LEU A 48 -11.85 5.46 0.21
CA LEU A 48 -11.32 5.82 -1.10
C LEU A 48 -12.09 5.08 -2.20
N PRO A 49 -12.49 5.76 -3.28
CA PRO A 49 -12.99 5.10 -4.49
C PRO A 49 -12.00 4.06 -5.02
N ILE A 50 -12.50 3.06 -5.77
CA ILE A 50 -11.65 2.12 -6.51
C ILE A 50 -10.97 2.88 -7.65
N GLY A 51 -9.68 2.63 -7.88
CA GLY A 51 -8.88 3.30 -8.91
C GLY A 51 -8.21 4.59 -8.44
N THR A 52 -8.44 5.04 -7.20
CA THR A 52 -7.73 6.20 -6.63
C THR A 52 -6.24 5.92 -6.55
N VAL A 53 -5.45 6.82 -7.13
CA VAL A 53 -3.99 6.83 -7.07
C VAL A 53 -3.55 7.88 -6.05
N PHE A 54 -2.62 7.53 -5.17
CA PHE A 54 -2.04 8.45 -4.19
C PHE A 54 -0.64 8.01 -3.80
N GLN A 55 0.10 8.88 -3.12
CA GLN A 55 1.46 8.63 -2.68
C GLN A 55 1.49 8.23 -1.20
N MET A 56 2.31 7.23 -0.86
CA MET A 56 2.57 6.86 0.52
C MET A 56 3.94 6.22 0.73
N ASP A 57 4.42 6.30 1.97
CA ASP A 57 5.62 5.60 2.37
C ASP A 57 5.30 4.16 2.78
N VAL A 58 6.06 3.20 2.27
CA VAL A 58 5.87 1.78 2.57
C VAL A 58 7.15 1.13 3.05
N LYS A 59 6.98 0.12 3.91
CA LYS A 59 8.07 -0.72 4.39
C LYS A 59 7.83 -2.16 3.96
N LEU A 60 8.80 -2.78 3.31
CA LEU A 60 8.77 -4.22 3.07
C LEU A 60 9.18 -4.96 4.34
N ILE A 61 8.31 -5.82 4.81
CA ILE A 61 8.56 -6.69 5.95
C ILE A 61 8.89 -8.08 5.43
N LYS A 62 10.11 -8.56 5.71
CA LYS A 62 10.53 -9.94 5.46
C LYS A 62 10.67 -10.66 6.81
N SER A 63 9.97 -11.79 6.96
CA SER A 63 10.03 -12.64 8.16
C SER A 63 10.03 -14.11 7.76
N PRO A 64 10.70 -15.00 8.51
CA PRO A 64 10.66 -16.43 8.23
C PRO A 64 9.26 -17.05 8.41
N GLU A 65 8.44 -16.49 9.31
CA GLU A 65 7.12 -17.04 9.66
C GLU A 65 6.00 -16.65 8.70
N ARG A 66 6.18 -15.61 7.88
CA ARG A 66 5.12 -15.03 7.04
C ARG A 66 5.65 -14.61 5.68
N LYS A 67 4.81 -14.77 4.66
CA LYS A 67 5.09 -14.24 3.32
C LYS A 67 5.40 -12.74 3.39
N PRO A 68 6.38 -12.25 2.61
CA PRO A 68 6.70 -10.83 2.57
C PRO A 68 5.48 -9.98 2.25
N TYR A 69 5.37 -8.83 2.88
CA TYR A 69 4.30 -7.87 2.64
C TYR A 69 4.79 -6.44 2.80
N LEU A 70 4.10 -5.51 2.14
CA LEU A 70 4.32 -4.09 2.33
C LEU A 70 3.45 -3.61 3.49
N PHE A 71 4.00 -2.74 4.34
CA PHE A 71 3.31 -2.11 5.45
C PHE A 71 3.30 -0.60 5.21
N ALA A 72 2.11 0.01 5.22
CA ALA A 72 1.98 1.45 5.12
C ALA A 72 2.55 2.12 6.38
N LEU A 73 3.50 3.02 6.20
CA LEU A 73 4.03 3.80 7.31
C LEU A 73 3.11 4.98 7.59
N LYS A 74 2.95 5.28 8.87
CA LYS A 74 1.96 6.25 9.38
C LYS A 74 2.48 7.68 9.17
N LYS A 75 2.73 8.07 7.92
CA LYS A 75 2.98 9.45 7.49
C LYS A 75 2.53 9.60 6.03
N THR A 76 1.25 9.89 5.81
CA THR A 76 0.86 10.76 4.68
C THR A 76 -0.55 11.31 4.93
N ILE A 77 -0.63 12.55 5.43
CA ILE A 77 -1.69 13.47 5.01
C ILE A 77 -1.02 14.29 3.91
N GLY A 78 -1.14 13.78 2.69
CA GLY A 78 -0.89 14.50 1.46
C GLY A 78 -2.09 14.21 0.58
N GLN A 79 -3.25 14.72 1.01
CA GLN A 79 -4.46 14.70 0.23
C GLN A 79 -4.21 15.61 -0.98
N LEU A 80 -3.73 15.04 -2.09
CA LEU A 80 -3.82 15.70 -3.39
C LEU A 80 -5.27 15.54 -3.85
N SER A 81 -6.16 16.35 -3.26
CA SER A 81 -7.42 16.72 -3.91
C SER A 81 -7.04 17.57 -5.11
N LEU A 82 -7.08 16.99 -6.31
CA LEU A 82 -7.22 17.78 -7.52
C LEU A 82 -8.74 18.02 -7.69
N PHE A 83 -9.16 19.24 -7.37
CA PHE A 83 -10.40 19.81 -7.91
C PHE A 83 -10.18 20.18 -9.37
#